data_AF-A0A952ITF9-F1
#
_entry.id   AF-A0A952ITF9-F1
#
_cell.length_a   1.000
_cell.length_b   1.000
_cell.length_c   1.000
_cell.angle_alpha   90.00
_cell.angle_beta   90.00
_cell.angle_gamma   90.00
#
_symmetry.space_group_name_H-M   'P 1'
#
loop_
_entity.id
_entity.type
_entity.pdbx_description
1 polymer ?
#
loop_
_entity_poly.entity_id
_entity_poly.type
_entity_poly.pdbx_seq_one_letter_code
_entity_poly.pdbx_strand_id
1 'polypeptide(L)'
;MNIPWDSLDSETLVRLLTEIVTRDGTDYGAREISTEAKVASAQQALTSGRAMLYWDDETETASLIPTEQVKQEENRVNDLRKKIGIDS
;
A
#
# COMPACT_ATOMS: atom_id res chain seq x y z
N MET A 1 0.67 -11.07 -1.21
CA MET A 1 2.14 -11.22 -1.27
C MET A 1 2.79 -9.83 -1.34
N ASN A 2 3.78 -9.52 -0.49
CA ASN A 2 4.54 -8.28 -0.62
C ASN A 2 5.48 -8.33 -1.84
N ILE A 3 5.44 -7.32 -2.70
CA ILE A 3 6.32 -7.20 -3.86
C ILE A 3 7.41 -6.15 -3.57
N PRO A 4 8.70 -6.50 -3.73
CA PRO A 4 9.78 -5.52 -3.68
C PRO A 4 9.66 -4.54 -4.85
N TRP A 5 9.28 -3.31 -4.56
CA TRP A 5 9.10 -2.27 -5.56
C TRP A 5 10.43 -1.85 -6.21
N ASP A 6 11.54 -2.03 -5.49
CA ASP A 6 12.91 -1.73 -5.93
C ASP A 6 13.47 -2.73 -6.95
N SER A 7 12.89 -3.93 -7.04
CA SER A 7 13.27 -4.92 -8.06
C SER A 7 12.51 -4.76 -9.38
N LEU A 8 11.49 -3.90 -9.41
CA LEU A 8 10.71 -3.62 -10.62
C LEU A 8 11.43 -2.58 -11.46
N ASP A 9 11.34 -2.71 -12.79
CA ASP A 9 11.75 -1.61 -13.66
C ASP A 9 10.81 -0.41 -13.49
N SER A 10 11.32 0.79 -13.77
CA SER A 10 10.59 2.04 -13.55
C SER A 10 9.28 2.10 -14.34
N GLU A 11 9.22 1.50 -15.53
CA GLU A 11 8.01 1.53 -16.37
C GLU A 11 6.92 0.64 -15.75
N THR A 12 7.26 -0.59 -15.36
CA THR A 12 6.37 -1.52 -14.65
C THR A 12 5.87 -0.92 -13.35
N LEU A 13 6.76 -0.32 -12.56
CA LEU A 13 6.37 0.33 -11.30
C LEU A 13 5.37 1.47 -11.56
N VAL A 14 5.63 2.35 -12.52
CA VAL A 14 4.74 3.46 -12.87
C VAL A 14 3.38 2.94 -13.36
N ARG A 15 3.37 1.88 -14.19
CA ARG A 15 2.12 1.27 -14.68
C ARG A 15 1.28 0.72 -13.53
N LEU A 16 1.89 -0.05 -12.62
CA LEU A 16 1.20 -0.56 -11.44
C LEU A 16 0.66 0.55 -10.55
N LEU A 17 1.47 1.58 -10.27
CA LEU A 17 1.04 2.72 -9.47
C LEU A 17 -0.12 3.48 -10.13
N THR A 18 -0.09 3.63 -11.46
CA THR A 18 -1.16 4.25 -12.23
C THR A 18 -2.46 3.47 -12.08
N GLU A 19 -2.42 2.15 -12.27
CA GLU A 19 -3.59 1.28 -12.09
C GLU A 19 -4.16 1.38 -10.67
N ILE A 20 -3.30 1.37 -9.65
CA ILE A 20 -3.71 1.51 -8.25
C ILE A 20 -4.44 2.84 -8.03
N VAL A 21 -3.84 3.98 -8.41
CA VAL A 21 -4.41 5.30 -8.13
C VAL A 21 -5.63 5.63 -8.99
N THR A 22 -5.77 4.98 -10.14
CA THR A 22 -6.97 5.06 -10.98
C THR A 22 -8.11 4.22 -10.40
N ARG A 23 -7.81 3.03 -9.88
CA ARG A 23 -8.81 2.16 -9.24
C ARG A 23 -9.32 2.71 -7.92
N ASP A 24 -8.43 3.27 -7.09
CA ASP A 24 -8.77 3.94 -5.83
C ASP A 24 -9.38 5.33 -6.04
N GLY A 25 -9.79 5.65 -7.29
CA GLY A 25 -10.44 6.86 -7.75
C GLY A 25 -11.76 7.16 -7.04
N THR A 26 -11.67 7.47 -5.76
CA THR A 26 -12.67 8.23 -5.05
C THR A 26 -12.34 9.70 -5.29
N ASP A 27 -13.03 10.27 -6.27
CA ASP A 27 -12.97 11.68 -6.63
C ASP A 27 -13.65 12.52 -5.53
N TYR A 28 -13.02 12.61 -4.36
CA TYR A 28 -13.49 13.44 -3.27
C TYR A 28 -12.97 14.87 -3.41
N GLY A 29 -13.59 15.63 -4.32
CA GLY A 29 -13.84 17.07 -4.17
C GLY A 29 -12.81 18.06 -4.72
N ALA A 30 -13.30 18.94 -5.60
CA ALA A 30 -12.88 20.30 -5.97
C ALA A 30 -11.42 20.59 -6.39
N ARG A 31 -10.48 19.69 -6.17
CA ARG A 31 -9.12 19.73 -6.75
C ARG A 31 -8.84 18.36 -7.33
N GLU A 32 -9.03 18.27 -8.64
CA GLU A 32 -8.63 17.12 -9.44
C GLU A 32 -7.12 16.96 -9.31
N ILE A 33 -6.66 16.13 -8.36
CA ILE A 33 -5.25 15.76 -8.28
C ILE A 33 -5.00 14.88 -9.50
N SER A 34 -4.11 15.32 -10.39
CA SER A 34 -3.81 14.57 -11.60
C SER A 34 -3.30 13.18 -11.27
N THR A 35 -3.56 12.23 -12.17
CA THR A 35 -3.05 10.86 -12.03
C THR A 35 -1.53 10.86 -11.83
N GLU A 36 -0.77 11.73 -12.51
CA GLU A 36 0.67 11.81 -12.33
C GLU A 36 1.07 12.25 -10.91
N ALA A 37 0.33 13.22 -10.33
CA ALA A 37 0.58 13.67 -8.97
C ALA A 37 0.28 12.57 -7.94
N LYS A 38 -0.76 11.75 -8.17
CA LYS A 38 -1.06 10.58 -7.33
C LYS A 38 0.03 9.51 -7.45
N VAL A 39 0.50 9.22 -8.67
CA VAL A 39 1.62 8.29 -8.92
C VAL A 39 2.89 8.76 -8.21
N ALA A 40 3.23 10.05 -8.33
CA ALA A 40 4.41 10.62 -7.67
C ALA A 40 4.33 10.50 -6.13
N SER A 41 3.15 10.77 -5.56
CA SER A 41 2.91 10.59 -4.12
C SER A 41 3.07 9.14 -3.67
N ALA A 42 2.51 8.19 -4.45
CA ALA A 42 2.64 6.76 -4.16
C ALA A 42 4.10 6.29 -4.25
N GLN A 43 4.85 6.75 -5.26
CA GLN A 43 6.27 6.47 -5.40
C GLN A 43 7.09 7.04 -4.23
N GLN A 44 6.74 8.25 -3.77
CA GLN A 44 7.36 8.84 -2.59
C GLN A 44 7.05 8.03 -1.32
N ALA A 45 5.85 7.48 -1.18
CA ALA A 45 5.49 6.64 -0.05
C ALA A 45 6.30 5.33 -0.03
N LEU A 46 6.51 4.70 -1.19
CA LEU A 46 7.36 3.51 -1.34
C LEU A 46 8.82 3.80 -0.99
N THR A 47 9.40 4.83 -1.60
CA THR A 47 10.80 5.22 -1.37
C THR A 47 11.09 5.67 0.06
N SER A 48 10.11 6.26 0.74
CA SER A 48 10.23 6.62 2.17
C SER A 48 9.90 5.49 3.15
N GLY A 49 9.55 4.29 2.66
CA GLY A 49 9.16 3.15 3.49
C GLY A 49 7.83 3.33 4.23
N ARG A 50 7.05 4.35 3.86
CA ARG A 50 5.71 4.62 4.43
C ARG A 50 4.63 3.75 3.81
N ALA A 51 4.91 3.10 2.70
CA ALA A 51 4.03 2.13 2.08
C ALA A 51 4.82 0.98 1.43
N MET A 52 4.13 -0.10 1.13
CA MET A 52 4.64 -1.27 0.42
C MET A 52 3.67 -1.69 -0.69
N LEU A 53 4.19 -2.32 -1.74
CA LEU A 53 3.37 -2.93 -2.79
C LEU A 53 2.92 -4.32 -2.35
N TYR A 54 1.62 -4.57 -2.46
CA TYR A 54 1.04 -5.87 -2.15
C TYR A 54 0.28 -6.40 -3.37
N TRP A 55 0.57 -7.63 -3.75
CA TRP A 55 -0.16 -8.39 -4.75
C TRP A 55 -1.15 -9.32 -4.10
N ASP A 56 -2.39 -9.22 -4.52
CA ASP A 56 -3.46 -10.15 -4.16
C ASP A 56 -3.65 -11.14 -5.31
N ASP A 57 -3.36 -12.41 -5.04
CA ASP A 57 -3.43 -13.49 -6.01
C ASP A 57 -4.89 -13.90 -6.32
N GLU A 58 -5.80 -13.68 -5.36
CA GLU A 58 -7.22 -14.01 -5.54
C GLU A 58 -7.90 -13.02 -6.49
N THR A 59 -7.56 -11.74 -6.33
CA THR A 59 -8.11 -10.67 -7.18
C THR A 59 -7.23 -10.35 -8.38
N GLU A 60 -6.05 -10.97 -8.49
CA GLU A 60 -5.00 -10.65 -9.46
C GLU A 60 -4.70 -9.15 -9.54
N THR A 61 -4.60 -8.49 -8.38
CA THR A 61 -4.40 -7.04 -8.34
C THR A 61 -3.30 -6.58 -7.40
N ALA A 62 -2.65 -5.49 -7.79
CA ALA A 62 -1.71 -4.77 -6.94
C ALA A 62 -2.44 -3.70 -6.10
N SER A 63 -1.94 -3.47 -4.89
CA SER A 63 -2.44 -2.46 -3.96
C SER A 63 -1.27 -1.83 -3.20
N LEU A 64 -1.43 -0.56 -2.81
CA LEU A 64 -0.46 0.15 -1.98
C LEU A 64 -0.91 0.10 -0.52
N ILE A 65 -0.16 -0.57 0.35
CA ILE A 65 -0.51 -0.72 1.77
C ILE A 65 0.36 0.21 2.61
N PRO A 66 -0.22 1.14 3.40
CA PRO A 66 0.54 1.97 4.32
C PRO A 66 1.20 1.13 5.41
N THR A 67 2.50 1.33 5.66
CA THR A 67 3.25 0.60 6.69
C THR A 67 2.66 0.83 8.09
N GLU A 68 2.05 1.99 8.32
CA GLU A 68 1.35 2.31 9.58
C GLU A 68 0.07 1.50 9.81
N GLN A 69 -0.60 1.04 8.74
CA GLN A 69 -1.73 0.11 8.89
C GLN A 69 -1.24 -1.28 9.31
N VAL A 70 -0.14 -1.74 8.71
CA VAL A 70 0.49 -3.03 9.06
C VAL A 70 0.88 -3.05 10.55
N LYS A 71 1.58 -2.01 11.02
CA LYS A 71 1.97 -1.90 12.44
C LYS A 71 0.78 -1.87 13.40
N GLN A 72 -0.31 -1.21 13.02
CA GLN A 72 -1.50 -1.15 13.87
C GLN A 72 -2.17 -2.51 14.00
N GLU A 73 -2.21 -3.30 12.93
CA GLU A 73 -2.77 -4.64 12.97
C GLU A 73 -1.89 -5.59 13.79
N GLU A 74 -0.57 -5.51 13.63
CA GLU A 74 0.38 -6.25 14.47
C GLU A 74 0.20 -5.93 15.96
N ASN A 75 0.06 -4.65 16.30
CA ASN A 75 -0.19 -4.21 17.67
C ASN A 75 -1.53 -4.76 18.19
N ARG A 76 -2.60 -4.72 17.39
CA ARG A 76 -3.90 -5.30 17.76
C ARG A 76 -3.82 -6.79 18.03
N VAL A 77 -3.15 -7.54 17.15
CA VAL A 77 -2.97 -8.99 17.31
C VAL A 77 -2.14 -9.29 18.56
N ASN A 78 -1.07 -8.53 18.81
CA ASN A 78 -0.25 -8.68 20.00
C ASN A 78 -1.03 -8.40 21.30
N ASP A 79 -1.84 -7.35 21.31
CA ASP A 79 -2.68 -7.01 22.46
C ASP A 79 -3.75 -8.08 22.71
N LEU A 80 -4.33 -8.63 21.65
CA LEU A 80 -5.29 -9.73 21.76
C LEU A 80 -4.63 -10.99 22.34
N ARG A 81 -3.43 -11.35 21.86
CA ARG A 81 -2.64 -12.49 22.35
C ARG A 81 -2.31 -12.40 23.84
N LYS A 82 -1.93 -11.21 24.31
CA LYS A 82 -1.71 -10.95 25.74
C LYS A 82 -2.98 -11.10 26.56
N LYS A 83 -4.12 -10.62 26.04
CA LYS A 83 -5.41 -10.66 26.75
C LYS A 83 -5.96 -12.08 26.92
N ILE A 84 -5.66 -12.98 25.99
CA ILE A 84 -6.05 -14.39 26.05
C ILE A 84 -5.03 -15.28 26.77
N GLY A 85 -3.94 -14.71 27.30
CA GLY A 85 -2.94 -15.43 28.10
C GLY A 85 -2.12 -16.45 27.30
N ILE A 86 -1.98 -16.26 25.99
CA ILE A 86 -1.21 -17.19 25.12
C ILE A 86 0.29 -16.86 25.14
N ASP A 87 0.68 -15.67 25.59
CA ASP A 87 2.07 -15.37 25.90
C ASP A 87 2.26 -15.55 27.42
N SER A 88 3.15 -16.49 27.81
CA SER A 88 3.47 -16.88 29.19
C SER A 88 4.10 -15.78 30.03
#